data_AF-A0A5K1C009-F1
#
_entry.id   AF-A0A5K1C009-F1
#
_cell.length_a   1.000
_cell.length_b   1.000
_cell.length_c   1.000
_cell.angle_alpha   90.00
_cell.angle_beta   90.00
_cell.angle_gamma   90.00
#
_symmetry.space_group_name_H-M   'P 1'
#
loop_
_entity.id
_entity.type
_entity.pdbx_description
1 polymer ?
#
loop_
_entity_poly.entity_id
_entity_poly.type
_entity_poly.pdbx_seq_one_letter_code
_entity_poly.pdbx_strand_id
1 'polypeptide(L)'
;GTADAVRQYLWLFEEHNVMEFLVLAGDHLYRMDYERFIQAHRETDADITVAALPMDETRASAFGLMKIDEEGRIVEFAEKPKGEQLKAMR
;
A
#
# COMPACT_ATOMS: atom_id res chain seq x y z
N GLY A 1 10.16 13.16 -3.12
CA GLY A 1 9.52 12.09 -2.33
C GLY A 1 9.57 10.78 -3.10
N THR A 2 9.12 9.66 -2.53
CA THR A 2 9.13 8.34 -3.20
C THR A 2 8.40 8.36 -4.54
N ALA A 3 7.22 8.99 -4.62
CA ALA A 3 6.49 9.15 -5.87
C ALA A 3 7.23 10.01 -6.90
N ASP A 4 7.95 11.07 -6.47
CA ASP A 4 8.74 11.90 -7.37
C ASP A 4 9.95 11.15 -7.94
N ALA A 5 10.54 10.25 -7.15
CA ALA A 5 11.60 9.37 -7.64
C ALA A 5 11.10 8.49 -8.78
N VAL A 6 9.91 7.88 -8.68
CA VAL A 6 9.31 7.12 -9.78
C VAL A 6 9.01 8.03 -10.98
N ARG A 7 8.42 9.21 -10.74
CA ARG A 7 8.06 10.19 -11.78
C ARG A 7 9.26 10.60 -12.65
N GLN A 8 10.43 10.80 -12.04
CA GLN A 8 11.66 11.20 -12.75
C GLN A 8 12.16 10.14 -13.74
N TYR A 9 11.78 8.88 -13.56
CA TYR A 9 12.16 7.75 -14.41
C TYR A 9 11.00 7.22 -15.26
N LEU A 10 9.90 7.97 -15.42
CA LEU A 10 8.74 7.54 -16.22
C LEU A 10 9.11 7.06 -17.63
N TRP A 11 10.08 7.74 -18.25
CA TRP A 11 10.59 7.39 -19.57
C TRP A 11 11.11 5.95 -19.67
N LEU A 12 11.68 5.40 -18.59
CA LEU A 12 12.17 4.01 -18.56
C LEU A 12 11.02 3.00 -18.57
N PHE A 13 9.88 3.37 -18.01
CA PHE A 13 8.70 2.51 -17.98
C PHE A 13 7.94 2.52 -19.30
N GLU A 14 7.98 3.64 -20.04
CA GLU A 14 7.36 3.76 -21.36
C GLU A 14 8.00 2.85 -22.43
N GLU A 15 9.24 2.39 -22.22
CA GLU A 15 9.93 1.46 -23.13
C GLU A 15 9.38 0.02 -23.07
N HIS A 16 8.65 -0.32 -22.00
CA HIS A 16 8.16 -1.67 -21.76
C HIS A 16 6.63 -1.72 -21.70
N ASN A 17 6.03 -2.60 -22.51
CA ASN A 17 4.59 -2.86 -22.42
C ASN A 17 4.27 -3.79 -21.24
N VAL A 18 4.17 -3.21 -20.05
CA VAL A 18 3.81 -3.93 -18.82
C VAL A 18 2.37 -3.62 -18.44
N MET A 19 1.68 -4.61 -17.87
CA MET A 19 0.29 -4.47 -17.43
C MET A 19 0.19 -3.89 -16.02
N GLU A 20 1.17 -4.21 -15.17
CA GLU A 20 1.11 -3.99 -13.73
C GLU A 20 2.51 -3.63 -13.21
N PHE A 21 2.58 -2.77 -12.19
CA PHE A 21 3.82 -2.42 -11.50
C PHE A 21 3.76 -2.85 -10.04
N LEU A 22 4.82 -3.52 -9.57
CA LEU A 22 5.00 -3.87 -8.17
C LEU A 22 5.98 -2.90 -7.50
N VAL A 23 5.49 -2.07 -6.59
CA VAL A 23 6.33 -1.10 -5.83
C VAL A 23 6.71 -1.70 -4.48
N LEU A 24 8.02 -1.81 -4.21
CA LEU A 24 8.56 -2.43 -2.99
C LEU A 24 9.42 -1.45 -2.20
N ALA A 25 9.31 -1.48 -0.88
CA ALA A 25 10.22 -0.81 0.03
C ALA A 25 11.50 -1.67 0.20
N GLY A 26 12.66 -1.09 -0.10
CA GLY A 26 13.95 -1.80 -0.10
C GLY A 26 14.64 -1.91 1.27
N ASP A 27 14.02 -1.36 2.32
CA ASP A 27 14.57 -1.27 3.68
C ASP A 27 13.94 -2.27 4.66
N HIS A 28 13.02 -3.14 4.19
CA HIS A 28 12.38 -4.17 5.00
C HIS A 28 12.99 -5.56 4.75
N LEU A 29 13.26 -6.31 5.82
CA LEU A 29 13.61 -7.73 5.74
C LEU A 29 12.36 -8.59 5.97
N TYR A 30 11.85 -9.20 4.90
CA TYR A 30 10.69 -10.10 4.97
C TYR A 30 10.71 -11.11 3.82
N ARG A 31 9.82 -12.11 3.89
CA ARG A 31 9.56 -13.05 2.80
C ARG A 31 8.08 -13.01 2.45
N MET A 32 7.78 -12.72 1.19
CA MET A 32 6.42 -12.70 0.66
C MET A 32 6.40 -13.38 -0.70
N ASP A 33 5.32 -14.11 -0.96
CA ASP A 33 5.01 -14.64 -2.27
C ASP A 33 4.17 -13.61 -3.04
N TYR A 34 4.81 -12.91 -3.98
CA TYR A 34 4.15 -11.84 -4.74
C TYR A 34 3.19 -12.38 -5.81
N GLU A 35 3.29 -13.66 -6.19
CA GLU A 35 2.37 -14.25 -7.17
C GLU A 35 0.95 -14.23 -6.62
N ARG A 36 0.78 -14.65 -5.36
CA ARG A 36 -0.51 -14.59 -4.66
C ARG A 36 -1.04 -13.17 -4.51
N PHE A 37 -0.15 -12.21 -4.31
CA PHE A 37 -0.53 -10.79 -4.18
C PHE A 37 -1.03 -10.21 -5.49
N ILE A 38 -0.32 -10.48 -6.59
CA ILE A 38 -0.71 -10.06 -7.94
C ILE A 38 -1.99 -10.77 -8.37
N GLN A 39 -2.16 -12.05 -8.03
CA GLN A 39 -3.40 -12.77 -8.30
C GLN A 39 -4.58 -12.12 -7.60
N ALA A 40 -4.47 -11.79 -6.30
CA ALA A 40 -5.53 -11.09 -5.57
C ALA A 40 -5.86 -9.72 -6.18
N HIS A 41 -4.85 -8.97 -6.64
CA HIS A 41 -5.04 -7.70 -7.35
C HIS A 41 -5.91 -7.88 -8.61
N ARG A 42 -5.59 -8.90 -9.44
CA ARG A 42 -6.35 -9.22 -10.65
C ARG A 42 -7.76 -9.71 -10.37
N GLU A 43 -7.93 -10.57 -9.36
CA GLU A 43 -9.23 -11.15 -8.99
C GLU A 43 -10.20 -10.10 -8.44
N THR A 44 -9.67 -9.05 -7.81
CA THR A 44 -10.46 -7.96 -7.23
C THR A 44 -10.73 -6.80 -8.20
N ASP A 45 -10.11 -6.84 -9.40
CA ASP A 45 -10.15 -5.76 -10.40
C ASP A 45 -9.85 -4.38 -9.76
N ALA A 46 -8.86 -4.37 -8.86
CA ALA A 46 -8.52 -3.18 -8.09
C ALA A 46 -7.57 -2.26 -8.87
N ASP A 47 -7.76 -0.94 -8.80
CA ASP A 47 -6.80 0.01 -9.38
C ASP A 47 -5.44 -0.04 -8.67
N ILE A 48 -5.46 -0.23 -7.34
CA ILE A 48 -4.28 -0.31 -6.47
C ILE A 48 -4.55 -1.32 -5.37
N THR A 49 -3.61 -2.24 -5.16
CA THR A 49 -3.62 -3.14 -4.00
C THR A 49 -2.45 -2.82 -3.09
N VAL A 50 -2.72 -2.71 -1.78
CA VAL A 50 -1.71 -2.40 -0.77
C VAL A 50 -1.60 -3.56 0.21
N ALA A 51 -0.38 -4.07 0.40
CA ALA A 51 -0.11 -5.04 1.45
C ALA A 51 -0.11 -4.33 2.81
N ALA A 52 -1.00 -4.74 3.70
CA ALA A 52 -1.11 -4.23 5.05
C ALA A 52 -0.87 -5.34 6.08
N LEU A 53 -0.30 -4.96 7.24
CA LEU A 53 -0.17 -5.85 8.39
C LEU A 53 -1.07 -5.32 9.51
N PRO A 54 -1.76 -6.21 10.26
CA PRO A 54 -2.50 -5.79 11.44
C PRO A 54 -1.52 -5.18 12.46
N MET A 55 -1.93 -4.08 13.07
CA MET A 55 -1.08 -3.35 14.00
C MET A 55 -1.85 -2.99 15.28
N ASP A 56 -1.19 -3.21 16.41
CA ASP A 56 -1.73 -2.83 17.71
C ASP A 56 -1.73 -1.31 17.89
N GLU A 57 -2.70 -0.80 18.65
CA GLU A 57 -2.91 0.65 18.88
C GLU A 57 -1.67 1.37 19.42
N THR A 58 -0.84 0.68 20.19
CA THR A 58 0.37 1.25 20.81
C THR A 58 1.42 1.69 19.79
N ARG A 59 1.38 1.13 18.58
CA ARG A 59 2.33 1.40 17.48
C ARG A 59 1.70 2.17 16.32
N ALA A 60 0.39 2.34 16.31
CA ALA A 60 -0.39 2.88 15.20
C ALA A 60 0.05 4.29 14.75
N SER A 61 0.54 5.13 15.67
CA SER A 61 0.96 6.51 15.38
C SER A 61 2.27 6.63 14.57
N ALA A 62 3.05 5.56 14.46
CA ALA A 62 4.32 5.56 13.71
C ALA A 62 4.16 5.18 12.23
N PHE A 63 2.98 4.68 11.84
CA PHE A 63 2.74 4.10 10.51
C PHE A 63 1.55 4.77 9.80
N GLY A 64 1.39 4.47 8.51
CA GLY A 64 0.15 4.77 7.80
C GLY A 64 -0.94 3.79 8.25
N LEU A 65 -2.07 4.33 8.72
CA LEU A 65 -3.24 3.53 9.05
C LEU A 65 -4.17 3.50 7.87
N MET A 66 -4.81 2.35 7.67
CA MET A 66 -5.82 2.16 6.65
C MET A 66 -7.03 1.52 7.29
N LYS A 67 -8.20 2.04 6.94
CA LYS A 67 -9.48 1.44 7.29
C LYS A 67 -9.99 0.65 6.10
N ILE A 68 -10.44 -0.57 6.36
CA ILE A 68 -11.03 -1.45 5.35
C ILE A 68 -12.51 -1.70 5.65
N ASP A 69 -13.31 -1.89 4.61
CA ASP A 69 -14.69 -2.39 4.73
C ASP A 69 -14.72 -3.93 4.86
N GLU A 70 -15.93 -4.51 4.89
CA GLU A 70 -16.16 -5.96 5.03
C GLU A 70 -15.65 -6.73 3.81
N GLU A 71 -15.57 -6.08 2.65
CA GLU A 71 -15.06 -6.60 1.39
C GLU A 71 -13.54 -6.42 1.23
N GLY A 72 -12.87 -5.81 2.22
CA GLY A 72 -11.42 -5.60 2.22
C GLY A 72 -10.94 -4.40 1.39
N ARG A 73 -11.83 -3.50 0.97
CA ARG A 73 -11.47 -2.28 0.24
C ARG A 73 -11.05 -1.18 1.20
N ILE A 74 -10.07 -0.40 0.77
CA ILE A 74 -9.56 0.74 1.54
C ILE A 74 -10.55 1.88 1.44
N VAL A 75 -11.21 2.21 2.55
CA VAL A 75 -12.18 3.32 2.63
C VAL A 75 -11.55 4.60 3.15
N GLU A 76 -10.50 4.48 3.96
CA GLU A 76 -9.81 5.62 4.55
C GLU A 76 -8.32 5.32 4.74
N PHE A 77 -7.48 6.33 4.52
CA PHE A 77 -6.04 6.26 4.73
C PHE A 77 -5.57 7.50 5.48
N ALA A 78 -4.78 7.31 6.53
CA ALA A 78 -4.17 8.40 7.29
C ALA A 78 -2.69 8.11 7.55
N GLU A 79 -1.81 9.03 7.12
CA GLU A 79 -0.37 8.90 7.35
C GLU A 79 0.02 9.43 8.74
N LYS A 80 0.52 8.56 9.62
CA LYS A 80 0.97 8.88 10.98
C LYS A 80 -0.06 9.70 11.77
N PRO A 81 -1.30 9.20 11.92
CA PRO A 81 -2.39 9.96 12.54
C PRO A 81 -2.10 10.22 14.02
N LYS A 82 -2.57 11.38 14.51
CA LYS A 82 -2.44 11.80 15.91
C LYS A 82 -3.78 12.27 16.46
N GLY A 83 -3.98 12.10 17.77
CA GLY A 83 -5.14 12.65 18.48
C GLY A 83 -6.48 12.13 17.94
N GLU A 84 -7.37 13.04 17.57
CA GLU A 84 -8.72 12.72 17.06
C GLU A 84 -8.69 11.89 15.78
N GLN A 85 -7.72 12.12 14.90
CA GLN A 85 -7.54 11.34 13.66
C GLN A 85 -7.19 9.88 13.94
N LEU A 86 -6.43 9.61 15.01
CA LEU A 86 -6.13 8.24 15.42
C LEU A 86 -7.38 7.52 15.95
N LYS A 87 -8.27 8.25 16.65
CA LYS A 87 -9.54 7.69 17.14
C LYS A 87 -10.52 7.40 16.02
N ALA A 88 -10.56 8.23 14.98
CA ALA A 88 -11.42 8.04 13.80
C ALA A 88 -11.04 6.81 12.96
N MET A 89 -9.76 6.42 13.01
CA MET A 89 -9.23 5.24 12.31
C MET A 89 -9.46 3.91 13.04
N ARG A 90 -10.20 3.92 14.17
CA ARG A 90 -10.74 2.69 14.78
C ARG A 90 -11.90 2.14 13.94
#